data_AF-X0TP66-F1
#
_entry.id   AF-X0TP66-F1
#
_cell.length_a   1.000
_cell.length_b   1.000
_cell.length_c   1.000
_cell.angle_alpha   90.00
_cell.angle_beta   90.00
_cell.angle_gamma   90.00
#
_symmetry.space_group_name_H-M   'P 1'
#
loop_
_entity.id
_entity.type
_entity.pdbx_description
1 polymer ?
#
loop_
_entity_poly.entity_id
_entity_poly.type
_entity_poly.pdbx_seq_one_letter_code
_entity_poly.pdbx_strand_id
1 'polypeptide(L)' 'YDEKYKEGPRLMKELPRAFVEKLKSLNPEEIKNIVGEYLTDKEIETVLVRRDLIIKWLDKRIKQLGEDKVLY' A
#
# COMPACT_ATOMS: atom_id res chain seq x y z
N TYR A 1 10.99 -10.99 0.67
CA TYR A 1 11.77 -10.49 1.81
C TYR A 1 10.82 -9.71 2.71
N ASP A 2 10.59 -10.21 3.92
CA ASP A 2 9.70 -9.65 4.95
C ASP A 2 10.17 -10.19 6.32
N GLU A 3 9.37 -10.07 7.38
CA GLU A 3 9.75 -10.63 8.70
C GLU A 3 9.98 -12.15 8.69
N LYS A 4 9.42 -12.85 7.69
CA LYS A 4 9.47 -14.30 7.51
C LYS A 4 10.60 -14.72 6.56
N TYR A 5 10.96 -13.90 5.57
CA TYR A 5 12.03 -14.16 4.62
C TYR A 5 13.11 -13.07 4.70
N LYS A 6 14.14 -13.31 5.52
CA LYS A 6 15.21 -12.34 5.87
C LYS A 6 16.40 -12.27 4.90
N GLU A 7 16.38 -12.98 3.77
CA GLU A 7 17.48 -12.99 2.80
C GLU A 7 17.00 -12.73 1.36
N GLY A 8 17.84 -12.03 0.57
CA GLY A 8 17.58 -11.60 -0.81
C GLY A 8 17.59 -10.07 -1.02
N PRO A 9 17.84 -9.56 -2.24
CA PRO A 9 17.84 -8.12 -2.51
C PRO A 9 16.46 -7.53 -2.24
N ARG A 10 16.38 -6.52 -1.35
CA ARG A 10 15.16 -5.72 -1.17
C ARG A 10 14.98 -4.84 -2.40
N LEU A 11 14.17 -5.30 -3.34
CA LEU A 11 13.93 -4.61 -4.61
C LEU A 11 13.12 -3.31 -4.44
N MET A 12 12.28 -3.22 -3.41
CA MET A 12 11.52 -2.00 -3.11
C MET A 12 12.06 -1.35 -1.82
N LYS A 13 13.02 -0.45 -1.97
CA LYS A 13 13.64 0.28 -0.85
C LYS A 13 12.89 1.57 -0.49
N GLU A 14 12.35 2.24 -1.50
CA GLU A 14 11.75 3.57 -1.40
C GLU A 14 10.59 3.74 -2.41
N LEU A 15 9.67 4.65 -2.12
CA LEU A 15 8.50 4.96 -2.94
C LEU A 15 8.27 6.48 -3.02
N PRO A 16 7.65 6.99 -4.11
CA PRO A 16 7.27 8.40 -4.16
C PRO A 16 6.24 8.76 -3.09
N ARG A 17 6.43 9.87 -2.37
CA ARG A 17 5.45 10.40 -1.39
C ARG A 17 4.08 10.56 -2.02
N ALA A 18 4.03 11.17 -3.21
CA ALA A 18 2.79 11.42 -3.93
C ALA A 18 2.02 10.12 -4.24
N PHE A 19 2.73 9.02 -4.53
CA PHE A 19 2.11 7.72 -4.78
C PHE A 19 1.48 7.16 -3.51
N VAL A 20 2.18 7.21 -2.38
CA VAL A 20 1.67 6.70 -1.10
C VAL A 20 0.47 7.52 -0.62
N GLU A 21 0.49 8.84 -0.81
CA GLU A 21 -0.66 9.69 -0.47
C GLU A 21 -1.88 9.39 -1.35
N LYS A 22 -1.69 9.15 -2.67
CA LYS A 22 -2.77 8.69 -3.55
C LYS A 22 -3.28 7.30 -3.17
N LEU A 23 -2.41 6.41 -2.72
CA LEU A 23 -2.81 5.09 -2.25
C LEU A 23 -3.69 5.19 -1.00
N LYS A 24 -3.33 6.06 -0.04
CA LYS A 24 -4.12 6.33 1.17
C LYS A 24 -5.48 6.98 0.85
N SER A 25 -5.55 7.81 -0.19
CA SER A 25 -6.79 8.53 -0.53
C SER A 25 -7.88 7.66 -1.19
N LEU A 26 -7.53 6.45 -1.63
CA LEU A 26 -8.50 5.53 -2.24
C LEU A 26 -9.69 5.30 -1.29
N ASN A 27 -10.91 5.30 -1.82
CA ASN A 27 -12.11 5.01 -1.05
C ASN A 27 -13.05 4.07 -1.84
N PRO A 28 -13.99 3.38 -1.17
CA PRO A 28 -14.87 2.43 -1.84
C PRO A 28 -15.70 3.08 -2.96
N GLU A 29 -16.17 4.32 -2.78
CA GLU A 29 -16.98 5.00 -3.79
C GLU A 29 -16.18 5.28 -5.07
N GLU A 30 -14.97 5.84 -4.94
CA GLU A 30 -14.09 6.10 -6.09
C GLU A 30 -13.72 4.82 -6.83
N ILE A 31 -13.40 3.74 -6.11
CA ILE A 31 -13.08 2.46 -6.73
C ILE A 31 -14.30 1.91 -7.46
N LYS A 32 -15.48 1.91 -6.82
CA LYS A 32 -16.72 1.44 -7.42
C LYS A 32 -17.10 2.25 -8.66
N ASN A 33 -16.88 3.56 -8.64
CA ASN A 33 -17.16 4.43 -9.80
C ASN A 33 -16.28 4.12 -11.01
N ILE A 34 -15.05 3.62 -10.80
CA ILE A 34 -14.09 3.37 -11.89
C ILE A 34 -14.14 1.91 -12.36
N VAL A 35 -14.28 0.95 -11.45
CA VAL A 35 -14.16 -0.49 -11.75
C VAL A 35 -15.35 -1.34 -11.27
N GLY A 36 -16.45 -0.71 -10.86
CA GLY A 36 -17.64 -1.41 -10.35
C GLY A 36 -18.35 -2.29 -11.39
N GLU A 37 -18.06 -2.12 -12.68
CA GLU A 37 -18.50 -3.05 -13.73
C GLU A 37 -17.74 -4.39 -13.69
N TYR A 38 -16.55 -4.43 -13.08
CA TYR A 38 -15.68 -5.60 -13.04
C TYR A 38 -15.55 -6.23 -11.66
N LEU A 39 -15.72 -5.44 -10.60
CA LEU A 39 -15.56 -5.88 -9.22
C LEU A 39 -16.87 -5.76 -8.45
N THR A 40 -17.19 -6.80 -7.69
CA THR A 40 -18.26 -6.78 -6.70
C THR A 40 -17.88 -5.92 -5.49
N ASP A 41 -18.87 -5.45 -4.73
CA ASP A 41 -18.64 -4.67 -3.50
C ASP A 41 -17.70 -5.39 -2.51
N LYS A 42 -17.81 -6.72 -2.42
CA LYS A 42 -16.95 -7.56 -1.57
C LYS A 42 -15.50 -7.61 -2.07
N GLU A 43 -15.30 -7.63 -3.38
CA GLU A 43 -13.95 -7.58 -3.97
C GLU A 43 -13.33 -6.20 -3.78
N ILE A 44 -14.11 -5.12 -3.92
CA ILE A 44 -13.67 -3.75 -3.62
C ILE A 44 -13.24 -3.62 -2.16
N GLU A 45 -14.04 -4.12 -1.22
CA GLU A 45 -13.67 -4.20 0.20
C GLU A 45 -12.36 -4.97 0.40
N THR A 46 -12.21 -6.11 -0.29
CA THR A 46 -10.99 -6.94 -0.21
C THR A 46 -9.75 -6.19 -0.74
N VAL A 47 -9.90 -5.39 -1.78
CA VAL A 47 -8.82 -4.53 -2.31
C VAL A 47 -8.40 -3.49 -1.25
N LEU A 48 -9.36 -2.85 -0.58
CA LEU A 48 -9.08 -1.87 0.47
C LEU A 48 -8.39 -2.51 1.68
N VAL A 49 -8.81 -3.71 2.10
CA VAL A 49 -8.11 -4.47 3.15
C VAL A 49 -6.65 -4.73 2.77
N ARG A 50 -6.37 -5.12 1.51
CA ARG A 50 -5.00 -5.33 1.04
C ARG A 50 -4.20 -4.03 1.01
N ARG A 51 -4.80 -2.93 0.58
CA ARG A 51 -4.19 -1.59 0.64
C ARG A 51 -3.78 -1.25 2.08
N ASP A 52 -4.66 -1.48 3.05
CA ASP A 52 -4.38 -1.15 4.46
C ASP A 52 -3.20 -1.97 5.01
N LEU A 53 -3.07 -3.24 4.61
CA LEU A 53 -1.90 -4.06 4.94
C LEU A 53 -0.60 -3.51 4.35
N ILE A 54 -0.65 -2.98 3.12
CA ILE A 54 0.51 -2.35 2.47
C ILE A 54 0.91 -1.06 3.21
N ILE A 55 -0.07 -0.20 3.55
CA ILE A 55 0.19 1.04 4.31
C ILE A 55 0.78 0.71 5.68
N LYS A 56 0.20 -0.24 6.41
CA LYS A 56 0.72 -0.68 7.72
C LYS A 56 2.15 -1.21 7.65
N TRP A 57 2.49 -1.91 6.56
CA TRP A 57 3.85 -2.36 6.32
C TRP A 57 4.80 -1.17 6.08
N LEU A 58 4.37 -0.16 5.30
CA LEU A 58 5.14 1.07 5.09
C LEU A 58 5.36 1.84 6.39
N ASP A 59 4.32 2.01 7.22
CA ASP A 59 4.42 2.70 8.52
C ASP A 59 5.47 2.04 9.42
N LYS A 60 5.49 0.70 9.43
CA LYS A 60 6.51 -0.07 10.15
C LYS A 60 7.91 0.21 9.63
N ARG A 61 8.08 0.37 8.32
CA ARG A 61 9.38 0.69 7.71
C ARG A 61 9.81 2.12 7.98
N ILE A 62 8.89 3.09 7.89
CA ILE A 62 9.13 4.50 8.26
C ILE A 62 9.57 4.58 9.72
N LYS A 63 8.89 3.88 10.63
CA LYS A 63 9.27 3.81 12.05
C LYS A 63 10.67 3.23 12.28
N GLN A 64 11.11 2.30 11.43
CA GLN A 64 12.43 1.64 11.57
C GLN A 64 13.58 2.41 10.92
N LEU A 65 13.33 3.12 9.82
CA LEU A 65 14.39 3.71 8.99
C LEU A 65 14.35 5.23 8.88
N GLY A 66 13.27 5.87 9.30
CA GLY A 66 12.97 7.27 9.02
C GLY A 66 12.23 7.44 7.69
N GLU A 67 11.38 8.47 7.62
CA GLU A 67 10.52 8.74 6.47
C GLU A 67 11.32 9.00 5.19
N ASP A 68 12.37 9.83 5.24
CA ASP A 68 13.18 10.20 4.07
C ASP A 68 13.98 9.02 3.48
N LYS A 69 14.07 7.90 4.19
CA LYS A 69 14.70 6.65 3.71
C LYS A 69 13.72 5.70 3.05
N VAL A 70 12.43 6.00 3.12
CA VAL A 70 11.34 5.15 2.63
C VAL A 70 10.49 5.91 1.60
N LEU A 71 10.31 7.22 1.76
CA LEU A 71 9.50 8.07 0.90
C LEU A 71 10.33 9.21 0.26
N TYR A 72 10.45 9.18 -1.07
CA TYR A 72 11.15 10.20 -1.87
C TYR A 72 10.19 11.14 -2.63
#